data_AF-A0A538F0M0-F1
#
_entry.id   AF-A0A538F0M0-F1
#
_cell.length_a   1.000
_cell.length_b   1.000
_cell.length_c   1.000
_cell.angle_alpha   90.00
_cell.angle_beta   90.00
_cell.angle_gamma   90.00
#
_symmetry.space_group_name_H-M   'P 1'
#
loop_
_entity.id
_entity.type
_entity.pdbx_description
1 polymer ?
#
loop_
_entity_poly.entity_id
_entity_poly.type
_entity_poly.pdbx_seq_one_letter_code
_entity_poly.pdbx_strand_id
1 'polypeptide(L)'
;MCLLRRRHLREDEGQPLDRDRESAVARWAPRARLRARPRLVLAALAFSLSRGAAGREISRPARRATRPLGCRELPTACLDTTAELKAPASKRHIPTRAPTRPARIERLPEQYFGALLARVAAQAAVKGEPLLDLGRGNPETGPPAHIIDALTKAAERPDVHGYSPFRGLPELREALAERYRTHYSVELDPHSEVAVVPGTKTAIVELSLVLAEEGQTVVLPDPYYPDYPSAPALAGARTGLLPLTPSRAWAPDFSRAPAEDVAAVYFNYPNNPCAVAVPDGAFEQAIEYAHATGAAVVHDFAYGDLVFDGREPRSFLAAPGAKEVGVEMFSMSKSYGMAGWRVGFVVGNAEIVERINLLNDHCRVGIFRPIQEACIAALTGPQDSVAERRDTYQRRRDRVLEVLGPMTCEGTFYLWLELPEGVTFESLLTEHRLVVAPGEGFGPSGAGWVRLSLAVSDETLELGLERLSRAL
;
A
#
# COMPACT_ATOMS: atom_id res chain seq x y z
N MET A 1 -54.35 -42.58 0.12
CA MET A 1 -55.66 -42.92 0.71
C MET A 1 -56.19 -41.67 1.38
N CYS A 2 -57.45 -41.26 1.14
CA CYS A 2 -58.05 -39.96 1.55
C CYS A 2 -57.36 -38.70 0.94
N LEU A 3 -58.04 -37.67 0.39
CA LEU A 3 -59.21 -36.85 0.80
C LEU A 3 -58.83 -35.80 1.87
N LEU A 4 -59.17 -34.50 1.74
CA LEU A 4 -60.29 -33.88 0.99
C LEU A 4 -59.94 -32.72 0.02
N ARG A 5 -60.96 -32.38 -0.80
CA ARG A 5 -61.12 -31.16 -1.63
C ARG A 5 -61.37 -29.92 -0.72
N ARG A 6 -61.31 -28.64 -1.15
CA ARG A 6 -61.84 -28.03 -2.39
C ARG A 6 -61.10 -26.75 -2.85
N ARG A 7 -61.01 -26.59 -4.18
CA ARG A 7 -61.00 -25.31 -4.93
C ARG A 7 -61.91 -25.48 -6.15
N HIS A 8 -62.63 -24.44 -6.54
CA HIS A 8 -62.97 -24.03 -7.92
C HIS A 8 -63.07 -22.48 -7.88
N LEU A 9 -62.43 -21.69 -8.76
CA LEU A 9 -62.76 -21.41 -10.19
C LEU A 9 -64.14 -20.73 -10.31
N ARG A 10 -64.35 -19.62 -11.04
CA ARG A 10 -63.54 -18.70 -11.89
C ARG A 10 -64.26 -17.31 -11.92
N GLU A 11 -63.98 -16.24 -12.67
CA GLU A 11 -63.07 -15.84 -13.78
C GLU A 11 -62.64 -14.36 -13.48
N ASP A 12 -61.45 -13.84 -13.82
CA ASP A 12 -61.03 -13.14 -15.06
C ASP A 12 -61.98 -12.07 -15.68
N GLU A 13 -61.58 -10.78 -15.65
CA GLU A 13 -61.41 -9.86 -16.80
C GLU A 13 -61.10 -8.39 -16.34
N GLY A 14 -60.49 -7.56 -17.21
CA GLY A 14 -60.56 -6.09 -17.11
C GLY A 14 -59.29 -5.29 -16.71
N GLN A 15 -58.47 -4.95 -17.71
CA GLN A 15 -57.58 -3.77 -17.73
C GLN A 15 -58.05 -2.82 -18.86
N PRO A 16 -57.56 -1.56 -18.97
CA PRO A 16 -56.93 -0.68 -17.98
C PRO A 16 -57.64 0.71 -17.94
N LEU A 17 -57.13 1.67 -17.15
CA LEU A 17 -57.34 3.10 -17.42
C LEU A 17 -56.08 3.93 -17.15
N ASP A 18 -55.76 4.78 -18.12
CA ASP A 18 -54.68 5.77 -18.13
C ASP A 18 -55.13 7.09 -17.44
N ARG A 19 -54.16 7.90 -16.97
CA ARG A 19 -54.20 9.38 -17.04
C ARG A 19 -52.93 10.08 -16.52
N ASP A 20 -52.39 10.89 -17.42
CA ASP A 20 -51.85 12.23 -17.20
C ASP A 20 -50.77 12.48 -16.13
N ARG A 21 -49.54 12.72 -16.60
CA ARG A 21 -48.75 13.88 -16.13
C ARG A 21 -47.74 14.37 -17.18
N GLU A 22 -48.15 15.37 -17.96
CA GLU A 22 -47.20 16.21 -18.71
C GLU A 22 -46.40 17.12 -17.77
N SER A 23 -45.10 17.28 -17.99
CA SER A 23 -44.39 18.51 -17.60
C SER A 23 -43.08 18.73 -18.39
N ALA A 24 -43.21 19.51 -19.47
CA ALA A 24 -42.23 20.44 -20.05
C ALA A 24 -40.72 20.08 -20.06
N VAL A 25 -40.18 19.94 -21.28
CA VAL A 25 -38.74 20.14 -21.57
C VAL A 25 -38.35 21.61 -21.35
N ALA A 26 -37.25 21.86 -20.65
CA ALA A 26 -36.61 23.17 -20.59
C ALA A 26 -35.09 23.06 -20.83
N ARG A 27 -34.61 23.61 -21.94
CA ARG A 27 -33.18 23.82 -22.20
C ARG A 27 -32.88 25.30 -22.10
N TRP A 28 -31.90 25.72 -21.28
CA TRP A 28 -31.03 26.85 -21.61
C TRP A 28 -29.80 26.90 -20.72
N ALA A 29 -28.71 27.44 -21.26
CA ALA A 29 -27.49 27.77 -20.53
C ALA A 29 -27.13 29.24 -20.82
N PRO A 30 -26.38 29.91 -19.94
CA PRO A 30 -25.58 31.05 -20.34
C PRO A 30 -24.07 30.73 -20.27
N ARG A 31 -23.32 31.28 -21.23
CA ARG A 31 -21.85 31.13 -21.34
C ARG A 31 -21.13 32.05 -20.34
N ALA A 32 -20.21 31.51 -19.54
CA ALA A 32 -19.12 32.28 -18.93
C ALA A 32 -17.82 32.09 -19.74
N ARG A 33 -16.97 33.12 -19.84
CA ARG A 33 -15.82 33.12 -20.76
C ARG A 33 -14.49 32.79 -20.07
N LEU A 34 -13.61 32.10 -20.80
CA LEU A 34 -12.21 31.87 -20.43
C LEU A 34 -11.46 33.18 -20.13
N ARG A 35 -10.58 33.15 -19.12
CA ARG A 35 -9.37 33.97 -19.03
C ARG A 35 -8.17 33.10 -18.62
N ALA A 36 -6.96 33.54 -18.98
CA ALA A 36 -5.80 32.68 -19.10
C ALA A 36 -5.05 32.39 -17.78
N ARG A 37 -4.38 31.24 -17.74
CA ARG A 37 -3.39 30.87 -16.71
C ARG A 37 -2.07 31.65 -16.89
N PRO A 38 -1.41 32.13 -15.82
CA PRO A 38 0.04 32.29 -15.79
C PRO A 38 0.73 30.91 -15.73
N ARG A 39 1.97 30.81 -16.22
CA ARG A 39 2.77 29.57 -16.16
C ARG A 39 3.46 29.45 -14.79
N LEU A 40 3.38 28.28 -14.17
CA LEU A 40 4.35 27.85 -13.15
C LEU A 40 5.66 27.47 -13.85
N VAL A 41 6.79 27.96 -13.34
CA VAL A 41 8.13 27.64 -13.83
C VAL A 41 8.78 26.69 -12.83
N LEU A 42 9.27 25.53 -13.29
CA LEU A 42 10.11 24.66 -12.47
C LEU A 42 11.47 25.35 -12.24
N ALA A 43 11.81 25.58 -10.97
CA ALA A 43 13.14 25.99 -10.55
C ALA A 43 13.91 24.77 -10.02
N ALA A 44 14.82 24.22 -10.82
CA ALA A 44 15.71 23.15 -10.38
C ALA A 44 16.82 23.71 -9.48
N LEU A 45 17.03 23.09 -8.32
CA LEU A 45 18.08 23.46 -7.36
C LEU A 45 19.46 22.95 -7.82
N ALA A 46 20.10 23.70 -8.70
CA ALA A 46 21.52 23.52 -9.04
C ALA A 46 22.40 24.29 -8.03
N PHE A 47 23.07 23.58 -7.12
CA PHE A 47 24.03 24.17 -6.19
C PHE A 47 25.30 24.59 -6.94
N SER A 48 25.63 25.90 -6.94
CA SER A 48 26.86 26.42 -7.51
C SER A 48 27.60 27.30 -6.50
N LEU A 49 28.91 27.09 -6.37
CA LEU A 49 29.78 27.81 -5.45
C LEU A 49 30.25 29.12 -6.07
N SER A 50 29.90 30.26 -5.45
CA SER A 50 30.50 31.56 -5.76
C SER A 50 30.98 32.28 -4.50
N ARG A 51 32.26 32.67 -4.46
CA ARG A 51 32.86 33.44 -3.37
C ARG A 51 32.62 34.95 -3.59
N GLY A 52 31.99 35.59 -2.60
CA GLY A 52 32.23 36.97 -2.14
C GLY A 52 32.18 38.16 -3.11
N ALA A 53 31.36 39.16 -2.77
CA ALA A 53 31.74 40.57 -2.84
C ALA A 53 30.91 41.45 -1.86
N ALA A 54 31.55 42.49 -1.34
CA ALA A 54 31.09 43.54 -0.43
C ALA A 54 29.56 43.85 -0.34
N GLY A 55 28.99 43.68 0.85
CA GLY A 55 27.79 44.41 1.32
C GLY A 55 28.19 45.66 2.13
N ARG A 56 27.36 46.72 2.10
CA ARG A 56 27.69 48.04 2.69
C ARG A 56 27.32 48.17 4.18
N GLU A 57 27.97 49.11 4.85
CA GLU A 57 27.68 49.54 6.22
C GLU A 57 26.28 50.15 6.39
N ILE A 58 25.66 49.91 7.54
CA ILE A 58 24.61 50.78 8.12
C ILE A 58 24.92 50.95 9.61
N SER A 59 24.91 52.19 10.09
CA SER A 59 25.38 52.56 11.43
C SER A 59 24.24 52.72 12.46
N ARG A 60 24.54 52.41 13.73
CA ARG A 60 23.72 52.78 14.91
C ARG A 60 24.63 53.08 16.12
N PRO A 61 24.41 54.19 16.86
CA PRO A 61 25.29 54.56 17.98
C PRO A 61 24.78 54.16 19.38
N ALA A 62 25.76 53.89 20.25
CA ALA A 62 25.77 54.10 21.71
C ALA A 62 24.73 53.40 22.64
N ARG A 63 25.24 52.62 23.61
CA ARG A 63 25.31 53.06 25.04
C ARG A 63 26.29 52.23 25.89
N ARG A 64 26.59 52.79 27.08
CA ARG A 64 27.74 52.57 27.98
C ARG A 64 28.07 51.14 28.43
N ALA A 65 29.37 50.92 28.54
CA ALA A 65 30.09 49.79 29.13
C ALA A 65 29.97 49.62 30.67
N THR A 66 30.37 48.44 31.14
CA THR A 66 31.04 48.19 32.44
C THR A 66 32.35 47.40 32.21
N ARG A 67 33.24 47.37 33.21
CA ARG A 67 34.62 46.83 33.14
C ARG A 67 34.75 45.38 33.63
N PRO A 68 35.90 44.74 33.33
CA PRO A 68 36.71 44.17 34.41
C PRO A 68 38.13 44.78 34.52
N LEU A 69 38.77 44.53 35.67
CA LEU A 69 40.20 44.72 35.97
C LEU A 69 40.88 43.33 35.90
N GLY A 70 42.21 43.14 35.85
CA GLY A 70 43.36 44.05 35.82
C GLY A 70 44.66 43.24 35.92
N CYS A 71 45.76 43.70 35.31
CA CYS A 71 46.98 42.90 35.10
C CYS A 71 47.91 42.79 36.33
N ARG A 72 48.83 41.81 36.31
CA ARG A 72 50.28 42.05 36.56
C ARG A 72 51.18 40.87 36.12
N GLU A 73 52.39 41.22 35.69
CA GLU A 73 53.48 40.32 35.28
C GLU A 73 54.44 40.07 36.47
N LEU A 74 55.29 39.04 36.49
CA LEU A 74 56.71 39.02 36.04
C LEU A 74 57.38 37.75 36.63
N PRO A 75 58.63 37.35 36.29
CA PRO A 75 59.41 37.51 35.05
C PRO A 75 59.97 36.16 34.51
N THR A 76 60.73 36.19 33.42
CA THR A 76 61.43 35.03 32.82
C THR A 76 62.81 34.73 33.42
N ALA A 77 63.16 33.45 33.56
CA ALA A 77 64.54 32.96 33.70
C ALA A 77 64.69 31.56 33.05
N CYS A 78 65.86 31.24 32.50
CA CYS A 78 66.10 30.01 31.73
C CYS A 78 66.46 28.80 32.60
N LEU A 79 66.05 27.60 32.17
CA LEU A 79 66.74 26.34 32.46
C LEU A 79 66.68 25.42 31.23
N ASP A 80 67.85 25.13 30.64
CA ASP A 80 68.00 24.06 29.65
C ASP A 80 67.86 22.69 30.33
N THR A 81 66.91 21.88 29.89
CA THR A 81 66.91 20.43 30.13
C THR A 81 66.38 19.68 28.91
N THR A 82 67.28 19.15 28.09
CA THR A 82 66.95 18.27 26.96
C THR A 82 66.53 16.88 27.45
N ALA A 83 65.27 16.74 27.84
CA ALA A 83 64.66 15.45 28.16
C ALA A 83 63.96 14.86 26.92
N GLU A 84 64.51 13.77 26.36
CA GLU A 84 63.87 13.05 25.25
C GLU A 84 62.57 12.36 25.70
N LEU A 85 61.43 13.05 25.58
CA LEU A 85 60.10 12.43 25.66
C LEU A 85 59.85 11.56 24.43
N LYS A 86 60.39 10.34 24.45
CA LYS A 86 60.17 9.30 23.43
C LYS A 86 58.69 8.96 23.34
N ALA A 87 58.02 9.52 22.33
CA ALA A 87 56.61 9.29 22.09
C ALA A 87 56.34 7.78 21.84
N PRO A 88 55.47 7.13 22.62
CA PRO A 88 55.12 5.72 22.44
C PRO A 88 54.15 5.54 21.26
N ALA A 89 54.60 5.91 20.06
CA ALA A 89 53.81 5.98 18.84
C ALA A 89 53.55 4.60 18.18
N SER A 90 53.36 3.55 18.98
CA SER A 90 52.80 2.29 18.48
C SER A 90 51.33 2.54 18.10
N LYS A 91 51.08 2.90 16.85
CA LYS A 91 49.74 2.94 16.26
C LYS A 91 49.18 1.52 16.26
N ARG A 92 48.57 1.10 17.36
CA ARG A 92 47.75 -0.11 17.42
C ARG A 92 46.64 0.09 16.40
N HIS A 93 46.78 -0.56 15.25
CA HIS A 93 45.75 -0.61 14.23
C HIS A 93 44.62 -1.48 14.78
N ILE A 94 43.69 -0.87 15.51
CA ILE A 94 42.47 -1.53 15.97
C ILE A 94 41.71 -1.91 14.69
N PRO A 95 41.59 -3.20 14.34
CA PRO A 95 40.87 -3.58 13.14
C PRO A 95 39.41 -3.25 13.37
N THR A 96 38.88 -2.27 12.62
CA THR A 96 37.46 -1.94 12.62
C THR A 96 36.70 -3.02 11.87
N ARG A 97 36.65 -4.23 12.45
CA ARG A 97 35.80 -5.32 12.00
C ARG A 97 34.37 -4.81 12.09
N ALA A 98 33.74 -4.63 10.93
CA ALA A 98 32.32 -4.30 10.85
C ALA A 98 31.51 -5.33 11.66
N PRO A 99 30.46 -4.90 12.39
CA PRO A 99 29.62 -5.83 13.14
C PRO A 99 29.05 -6.88 12.19
N THR A 100 29.12 -8.16 12.59
CA THR A 100 28.52 -9.26 11.82
C THR A 100 27.02 -8.99 11.65
N ARG A 101 26.50 -9.12 10.43
CA ARG A 101 25.06 -8.96 10.17
C ARG A 101 24.30 -10.09 10.90
N PRO A 102 23.21 -9.82 11.63
CA PRO A 102 22.44 -10.89 12.28
C PRO A 102 21.74 -11.77 11.25
N ALA A 103 21.68 -13.09 11.46
CA ALA A 103 21.09 -14.04 10.53
C ALA A 103 19.66 -13.66 10.06
N ARG A 104 18.81 -13.14 10.96
CA ARG A 104 17.49 -12.56 10.63
C ARG A 104 17.54 -11.54 9.50
N ILE A 105 18.58 -10.70 9.47
CA ILE A 105 18.78 -9.65 8.48
C ILE A 105 19.49 -10.21 7.23
N GLU A 106 20.22 -11.32 7.33
CA GLU A 106 20.82 -12.05 6.19
C GLU A 106 19.78 -12.85 5.41
N ARG A 107 18.73 -13.35 6.06
CA ARG A 107 17.59 -14.04 5.41
C ARG A 107 16.70 -13.15 4.53
N LEU A 108 16.79 -11.83 4.66
CA LEU A 108 15.95 -10.90 3.90
C LEU A 108 16.21 -11.03 2.37
N PRO A 109 15.17 -11.16 1.54
CA PRO A 109 15.32 -11.16 0.09
C PRO A 109 15.79 -9.79 -0.44
N GLU A 110 16.26 -9.76 -1.68
CA GLU A 110 16.45 -8.49 -2.39
C GLU A 110 15.09 -7.76 -2.51
N GLN A 111 15.05 -6.47 -2.18
CA GLN A 111 13.82 -5.67 -2.32
C GLN A 111 13.55 -5.39 -3.79
N TYR A 112 12.74 -6.27 -4.41
CA TYR A 112 12.33 -6.25 -5.81
C TYR A 112 12.05 -4.84 -6.39
N PHE A 113 11.19 -4.05 -5.74
CA PHE A 113 10.87 -2.71 -6.22
C PHE A 113 12.06 -1.74 -6.17
N GLY A 114 13.03 -1.95 -5.26
CA GLY A 114 14.29 -1.21 -5.23
C GLY A 114 15.20 -1.56 -6.40
N ALA A 115 15.34 -2.85 -6.71
CA ALA A 115 16.09 -3.33 -7.88
C ALA A 115 15.45 -2.84 -9.20
N LEU A 116 14.13 -2.92 -9.31
CA LEU A 116 13.37 -2.38 -10.44
C LEU A 116 13.59 -0.87 -10.59
N LEU A 117 13.48 -0.09 -9.51
CA LEU A 117 13.74 1.36 -9.54
C LEU A 117 15.19 1.70 -9.93
N ALA A 118 16.18 0.89 -9.54
CA ALA A 118 17.56 1.06 -9.97
C ALA A 118 17.74 0.81 -11.47
N ARG A 119 17.13 -0.26 -12.01
CA ARG A 119 17.09 -0.55 -13.47
C ARG A 119 16.41 0.57 -14.26
N VAL A 120 15.28 1.06 -13.77
CA VAL A 120 14.52 2.18 -14.33
C VAL A 120 15.35 3.47 -14.35
N ALA A 121 16.03 3.81 -13.25
CA ALA A 121 16.89 4.99 -13.17
C ALA A 121 18.08 4.91 -14.14
N ALA A 122 18.71 3.75 -14.26
CA ALA A 122 19.79 3.53 -15.22
C ALA A 122 19.32 3.72 -16.67
N GLN A 123 18.14 3.19 -17.03
CA GLN A 123 17.58 3.33 -18.38
C GLN A 123 17.03 4.73 -18.67
N ALA A 124 16.51 5.45 -17.67
CA ALA A 124 16.10 6.84 -17.82
C ALA A 124 17.29 7.78 -18.15
N ALA A 125 18.51 7.41 -17.78
CA ALA A 125 19.73 8.16 -18.12
C ALA A 125 20.23 7.93 -19.57
N VAL A 126 19.71 6.92 -20.28
CA VAL A 126 20.07 6.66 -21.68
C VAL A 126 19.39 7.69 -22.59
N LYS A 127 20.17 8.32 -23.48
CA LYS A 127 19.67 9.28 -24.47
C LYS A 127 18.75 8.59 -25.48
N GLY A 128 17.55 9.12 -25.65
CA GLY A 128 16.56 8.62 -26.60
C GLY A 128 15.17 9.15 -26.28
N GLU A 129 14.14 8.40 -26.65
CA GLU A 129 12.77 8.65 -26.22
C GLU A 129 12.66 8.57 -24.68
N PRO A 130 11.86 9.45 -24.03
CA PRO A 130 11.63 9.39 -22.58
C PRO A 130 11.11 8.02 -22.14
N LEU A 131 11.57 7.55 -20.98
CA LEU A 131 11.10 6.29 -20.40
C LEU A 131 9.71 6.50 -19.78
N LEU A 132 8.74 5.67 -20.15
CA LEU A 132 7.35 5.71 -19.65
C LEU A 132 7.14 4.58 -18.64
N ASP A 133 6.55 4.89 -17.47
CA ASP A 133 6.50 3.95 -16.34
C ASP A 133 5.07 3.52 -15.99
N LEU A 134 4.72 2.28 -16.35
CA LEU A 134 3.50 1.58 -15.95
C LEU A 134 3.77 0.46 -14.93
N GLY A 135 4.96 0.40 -14.32
CA GLY A 135 5.31 -0.66 -13.35
C GLY A 135 4.85 -0.36 -11.91
N ARG A 136 4.63 0.92 -11.57
CA ARG A 136 4.43 1.37 -10.18
C ARG A 136 2.99 1.24 -9.70
N GLY A 137 2.82 0.64 -8.52
CA GLY A 137 1.53 0.48 -7.84
C GLY A 137 1.14 1.62 -6.88
N ASN A 138 1.42 2.87 -7.24
CA ASN A 138 1.11 4.05 -6.42
C ASN A 138 -0.03 4.86 -7.07
N PRO A 139 -1.15 5.13 -6.38
CA PRO A 139 -2.23 5.99 -6.89
C PRO A 139 -1.71 7.35 -7.38
N GLU A 140 -2.12 7.74 -8.58
CA GLU A 140 -1.82 9.03 -9.21
C GLU A 140 -2.67 10.15 -8.60
N THR A 141 -3.92 9.83 -8.27
CA THR A 141 -4.86 10.75 -7.62
C THR A 141 -4.74 10.60 -6.10
N GLY A 142 -4.32 11.67 -5.41
CA GLY A 142 -4.18 11.69 -3.94
C GLY A 142 -5.51 11.67 -3.17
N PRO A 143 -5.49 12.01 -1.87
CA PRO A 143 -6.70 12.03 -1.05
C PRO A 143 -7.67 13.18 -1.40
N PRO A 144 -9.00 12.96 -1.36
CA PRO A 144 -10.01 14.00 -1.52
C PRO A 144 -9.88 15.12 -0.47
N ALA A 145 -10.35 16.31 -0.84
CA ALA A 145 -10.15 17.54 -0.06
C ALA A 145 -10.62 17.43 1.40
N HIS A 146 -11.71 16.72 1.71
CA HIS A 146 -12.21 16.60 3.09
C HIS A 146 -11.22 15.87 4.03
N ILE A 147 -10.41 14.94 3.52
CA ILE A 147 -9.36 14.25 4.27
C ILE A 147 -8.16 15.17 4.49
N ILE A 148 -7.79 15.97 3.48
CA ILE A 148 -6.72 16.97 3.59
C ILE A 148 -7.10 18.04 4.62
N ASP A 149 -8.32 18.56 4.52
CA ASP A 149 -8.90 19.53 5.47
C ASP A 149 -8.89 19.03 6.91
N ALA A 150 -9.26 17.75 7.12
CA ALA A 150 -9.23 17.12 8.44
C ALA A 150 -7.79 17.02 8.98
N LEU A 151 -6.83 16.59 8.15
CA LEU A 151 -5.42 16.53 8.53
C LEU A 151 -4.88 17.92 8.93
N THR A 152 -5.17 18.96 8.14
CA THR A 152 -4.73 20.33 8.40
C THR A 152 -5.33 20.88 9.69
N LYS A 153 -6.66 20.84 9.82
CA LYS A 153 -7.37 21.38 11.01
C LYS A 153 -6.98 20.64 12.30
N ALA A 154 -6.71 19.34 12.21
CA ALA A 154 -6.17 18.58 13.33
C ALA A 154 -4.72 19.01 13.65
N ALA A 155 -3.85 19.15 12.65
CA ALA A 155 -2.44 19.53 12.84
C ALA A 155 -2.22 20.98 13.33
N GLU A 156 -3.21 21.86 13.20
CA GLU A 156 -3.19 23.23 13.75
C GLU A 156 -3.47 23.29 15.27
N ARG A 157 -3.98 22.21 15.87
CA ARG A 157 -4.34 22.16 17.29
C ARG A 157 -3.16 21.80 18.19
N PRO A 158 -2.89 22.55 19.28
CA PRO A 158 -1.74 22.28 20.15
C PRO A 158 -1.85 20.98 20.95
N ASP A 159 -3.06 20.41 21.12
CA ASP A 159 -3.28 19.19 21.92
C ASP A 159 -2.97 17.87 21.18
N VAL A 160 -2.61 17.92 19.88
CA VAL A 160 -2.36 16.72 19.06
C VAL A 160 -0.89 16.32 18.94
N HIS A 161 0.03 17.17 19.41
CA HIS A 161 1.48 16.97 19.25
C HIS A 161 2.13 16.10 20.33
N GLY A 162 1.38 15.75 21.38
CA GLY A 162 1.79 14.74 22.37
C GLY A 162 1.71 13.32 21.82
N TYR A 163 2.05 12.34 22.65
CA TYR A 163 1.89 10.94 22.31
C TYR A 163 0.40 10.58 22.13
N SER A 164 0.08 9.93 21.01
CA SER A 164 -1.20 9.23 20.81
C SER A 164 -1.34 8.08 21.81
N PRO A 165 -2.58 7.66 22.16
CA PRO A 165 -2.82 6.31 22.65
C PRO A 165 -2.09 5.27 21.79
N PHE A 166 -1.47 4.27 22.44
CA PHE A 166 -0.57 3.32 21.79
C PHE A 166 -1.26 2.51 20.68
N ARG A 167 -2.48 2.06 20.96
CA ARG A 167 -3.34 1.24 20.08
C ARG A 167 -4.22 2.09 19.13
N GLY A 168 -3.90 3.38 19.01
CA GLY A 168 -4.67 4.35 18.22
C GLY A 168 -5.90 4.92 18.95
N LEU A 169 -6.54 5.90 18.31
CA LEU A 169 -7.77 6.53 18.80
C LEU A 169 -8.92 5.50 18.88
N PRO A 170 -9.71 5.44 19.97
CA PRO A 170 -10.98 4.70 20.01
C PRO A 170 -11.89 5.03 18.83
N GLU A 171 -12.06 6.33 18.56
CA GLU A 171 -12.95 6.87 17.53
C GLU A 171 -12.54 6.43 16.11
N LEU A 172 -11.25 6.13 15.89
CA LEU A 172 -10.75 5.58 14.62
C LEU A 172 -11.10 4.09 14.45
N ARG A 173 -11.09 3.33 15.54
CA ARG A 173 -11.45 1.90 15.51
C ARG A 173 -12.96 1.73 15.39
N GLU A 174 -13.73 2.59 16.06
CA GLU A 174 -15.19 2.73 15.90
C GLU A 174 -15.56 3.08 14.45
N ALA A 175 -14.89 4.08 13.85
CA ALA A 175 -15.11 4.45 12.44
C ALA A 175 -14.77 3.33 11.45
N LEU A 176 -13.78 2.47 11.75
CA LEU A 176 -13.46 1.31 10.92
C LEU A 176 -14.48 0.18 11.10
N ALA A 177 -14.89 -0.12 12.33
CA ALA A 177 -15.92 -1.11 12.61
C ALA A 177 -17.25 -0.74 11.92
N GLU A 178 -17.65 0.54 11.98
CA GLU A 178 -18.82 1.04 11.26
C GLU A 178 -18.67 0.93 9.73
N ARG A 179 -17.47 1.15 9.17
CA ARG A 179 -17.21 0.86 7.74
C ARG A 179 -17.42 -0.62 7.44
N TYR A 180 -16.82 -1.52 8.21
CA TYR A 180 -16.92 -2.97 8.00
C TYR A 180 -18.37 -3.45 8.06
N ARG A 181 -19.14 -2.92 9.02
CA ARG A 181 -20.57 -3.19 9.18
C ARG A 181 -21.41 -2.70 8.00
N THR A 182 -21.14 -1.50 7.50
CA THR A 182 -21.96 -0.85 6.44
C THR A 182 -21.57 -1.22 5.02
N HIS A 183 -20.29 -1.47 4.75
CA HIS A 183 -19.77 -1.72 3.40
C HIS A 183 -19.51 -3.21 3.12
N TYR A 184 -19.16 -4.00 4.14
CA TYR A 184 -18.77 -5.41 3.98
C TYR A 184 -19.69 -6.38 4.74
N SER A 185 -20.70 -5.86 5.46
CA SER A 185 -21.63 -6.63 6.31
C SER A 185 -20.96 -7.43 7.42
N VAL A 186 -19.84 -6.93 7.96
CA VAL A 186 -19.06 -7.56 9.04
C VAL A 186 -19.19 -6.77 10.33
N GLU A 187 -19.71 -7.39 11.39
CA GLU A 187 -19.67 -6.83 12.74
C GLU A 187 -18.27 -7.03 13.36
N LEU A 188 -17.67 -5.93 13.86
CA LEU A 188 -16.38 -5.93 14.57
C LEU A 188 -16.51 -5.22 15.92
N ASP A 189 -15.95 -5.78 16.99
CA ASP A 189 -15.71 -5.04 18.23
C ASP A 189 -14.52 -4.08 18.05
N PRO A 190 -14.70 -2.75 18.09
CA PRO A 190 -13.61 -1.79 17.96
C PRO A 190 -12.60 -1.86 19.12
N HIS A 191 -12.96 -2.46 20.26
CA HIS A 191 -12.06 -2.61 21.40
C HIS A 191 -11.06 -3.75 21.25
N SER A 192 -11.48 -4.91 20.72
CA SER A 192 -10.68 -6.14 20.67
C SER A 192 -10.39 -6.69 19.27
N GLU A 193 -11.21 -6.39 18.26
CA GLU A 193 -11.09 -6.92 16.89
C GLU A 193 -10.48 -5.92 15.89
N VAL A 194 -9.88 -4.82 16.37
CA VAL A 194 -9.21 -3.79 15.54
C VAL A 194 -7.87 -3.32 16.12
N ALA A 195 -6.77 -3.51 15.38
CA ALA A 195 -5.46 -2.91 15.64
C ALA A 195 -5.07 -1.89 14.54
N VAL A 196 -4.49 -0.76 14.94
CA VAL A 196 -4.05 0.32 14.01
C VAL A 196 -2.55 0.23 13.72
N VAL A 197 -2.17 0.09 12.44
CA VAL A 197 -0.79 -0.17 11.98
C VAL A 197 -0.26 0.94 11.05
N PRO A 198 1.08 1.14 10.95
CA PRO A 198 1.70 2.15 10.09
C PRO A 198 1.70 1.75 8.60
N GLY A 199 0.52 1.38 8.10
CA GLY A 199 0.27 0.82 6.78
C GLY A 199 0.53 -0.68 6.70
N THR A 200 -0.25 -1.38 5.89
CA THR A 200 -0.30 -2.86 5.83
C THR A 200 1.04 -3.53 5.46
N LYS A 201 1.97 -2.84 4.79
CA LYS A 201 3.35 -3.35 4.56
C LYS A 201 4.08 -3.70 5.87
N THR A 202 3.79 -3.01 6.97
CA THR A 202 4.38 -3.33 8.28
C THR A 202 3.66 -4.51 8.92
N ALA A 203 2.31 -4.53 8.84
CA ALA A 203 1.50 -5.65 9.34
C ALA A 203 1.86 -7.00 8.69
N ILE A 204 2.19 -7.03 7.39
CA ILE A 204 2.72 -8.21 6.69
C ILE A 204 3.88 -8.85 7.47
N VAL A 205 4.79 -8.04 8.04
CA VAL A 205 5.94 -8.52 8.81
C VAL A 205 5.57 -8.78 10.27
N GLU A 206 4.81 -7.87 10.89
CA GLU A 206 4.36 -8.01 12.29
C GLU A 206 3.54 -9.30 12.50
N LEU A 207 2.68 -9.67 11.54
CA LEU A 207 1.87 -10.89 11.61
C LEU A 207 2.72 -12.16 11.61
N SER A 208 3.68 -12.34 10.71
CA SER A 208 4.58 -13.51 10.77
C SER A 208 5.43 -13.54 12.04
N LEU A 209 5.77 -12.38 12.63
CA LEU A 209 6.50 -12.31 13.90
C LEU A 209 5.65 -12.67 15.14
N VAL A 210 4.32 -12.71 15.04
CA VAL A 210 3.41 -13.10 16.15
C VAL A 210 2.58 -14.36 15.88
N LEU A 211 2.76 -14.95 14.70
CA LEU A 211 2.09 -16.19 14.28
C LEU A 211 3.05 -17.37 14.13
N ALA A 212 4.31 -17.15 13.76
CA ALA A 212 5.25 -18.22 13.40
C ALA A 212 6.54 -18.24 14.24
N GLU A 213 6.87 -19.41 14.78
CA GLU A 213 8.19 -19.71 15.37
C GLU A 213 9.25 -20.01 14.30
N GLU A 214 10.53 -19.96 14.68
CA GLU A 214 11.64 -20.27 13.77
C GLU A 214 11.60 -21.75 13.33
N GLY A 215 11.61 -21.98 12.02
CA GLY A 215 11.45 -23.31 11.41
C GLY A 215 10.03 -23.65 10.95
N GLN A 216 8.98 -22.98 11.44
CA GLN A 216 7.60 -23.23 11.00
C GLN A 216 7.35 -22.78 9.56
N THR A 217 6.25 -23.20 8.93
CA THR A 217 5.89 -22.80 7.56
C THR A 217 4.92 -21.62 7.56
N VAL A 218 5.23 -20.58 6.80
CA VAL A 218 4.25 -19.58 6.35
C VAL A 218 3.98 -19.82 4.87
N VAL A 219 2.72 -20.07 4.51
CA VAL A 219 2.31 -20.30 3.11
C VAL A 219 1.93 -18.98 2.46
N LEU A 220 2.51 -18.71 1.28
CA LEU A 220 2.25 -17.55 0.44
C LEU A 220 1.60 -18.01 -0.88
N PRO A 221 0.80 -17.18 -1.58
CA PRO A 221 0.29 -17.55 -2.89
C PRO A 221 1.43 -17.54 -3.92
N ASP A 222 1.32 -18.29 -5.01
CA ASP A 222 2.24 -18.17 -6.15
C ASP A 222 1.42 -17.93 -7.43
N PRO A 223 1.45 -16.73 -8.03
CA PRO A 223 2.24 -15.56 -7.62
C PRO A 223 1.74 -14.80 -6.36
N TYR A 224 2.66 -14.08 -5.71
CA TYR A 224 2.49 -13.24 -4.51
C TYR A 224 2.77 -11.75 -4.74
N TYR A 225 2.33 -10.91 -3.80
CA TYR A 225 2.85 -9.55 -3.67
C TYR A 225 4.33 -9.58 -3.21
N PRO A 226 5.29 -8.90 -3.90
CA PRO A 226 6.74 -9.09 -3.68
C PRO A 226 7.32 -8.75 -2.31
N ASP A 227 6.54 -8.18 -1.37
CA ASP A 227 6.99 -7.99 0.01
C ASP A 227 6.67 -9.17 0.92
N TYR A 228 5.71 -10.04 0.59
CA TYR A 228 5.31 -11.17 1.46
C TYR A 228 6.50 -12.07 1.88
N PRO A 229 7.48 -12.42 1.02
CA PRO A 229 8.64 -13.23 1.42
C PRO A 229 9.52 -12.59 2.51
N SER A 230 9.42 -11.28 2.74
CA SER A 230 10.14 -10.60 3.83
C SER A 230 9.64 -11.03 5.22
N ALA A 231 8.39 -11.48 5.32
CA ALA A 231 7.75 -11.86 6.57
C ALA A 231 8.29 -13.19 7.15
N PRO A 232 8.25 -14.33 6.44
CA PRO A 232 8.87 -15.57 6.93
C PRO A 232 10.38 -15.41 7.11
N ALA A 233 11.07 -14.68 6.23
CA ALA A 233 12.50 -14.40 6.35
C ALA A 233 12.89 -13.76 7.70
N LEU A 234 12.09 -12.78 8.17
CA LEU A 234 12.33 -12.10 9.45
C LEU A 234 11.93 -12.95 10.67
N ALA A 235 10.85 -13.74 10.58
CA ALA A 235 10.49 -14.71 11.60
C ALA A 235 11.54 -15.84 11.74
N GLY A 236 12.11 -16.29 10.62
CA GLY A 236 12.85 -17.55 10.54
C GLY A 236 12.00 -18.73 10.09
N ALA A 237 10.80 -18.46 9.61
CA ALA A 237 9.91 -19.45 9.03
C ALA A 237 10.35 -19.89 7.62
N ARG A 238 10.04 -21.14 7.26
CA ARG A 238 10.02 -21.66 5.89
C ARG A 238 8.93 -20.94 5.09
N THR A 239 9.16 -20.75 3.79
CA THR A 239 8.13 -20.29 2.86
C THR A 239 7.51 -21.49 2.16
N GLY A 240 6.20 -21.70 2.32
CA GLY A 240 5.39 -22.59 1.51
C GLY A 240 4.70 -21.83 0.38
N LEU A 241 4.29 -22.53 -0.69
CA LEU A 241 3.58 -21.94 -1.83
C LEU A 241 2.17 -22.55 -1.98
N LEU A 242 1.17 -21.69 -2.18
CA LEU A 242 -0.22 -21.98 -2.50
C LEU A 242 -0.45 -21.63 -3.98
N PRO A 243 -0.53 -22.61 -4.89
CA PRO A 243 -0.58 -22.32 -6.33
C PRO A 243 -1.83 -21.55 -6.75
N LEU A 244 -1.65 -20.45 -7.48
CA LEU A 244 -2.68 -19.76 -8.25
C LEU A 244 -2.33 -19.92 -9.74
N THR A 245 -3.20 -20.51 -10.57
CA THR A 245 -2.87 -20.76 -12.00
C THR A 245 -3.89 -20.16 -12.96
N PRO A 246 -3.50 -19.78 -14.20
CA PRO A 246 -4.45 -19.31 -15.22
C PRO A 246 -5.56 -20.35 -15.48
N SER A 247 -5.18 -21.65 -15.48
CA SER A 247 -6.08 -22.79 -15.65
C SER A 247 -7.12 -22.98 -14.54
N ARG A 248 -6.96 -22.31 -13.39
CA ARG A 248 -7.93 -22.24 -12.28
C ARG A 248 -8.52 -20.83 -12.12
N ALA A 249 -8.39 -19.96 -13.12
CA ALA A 249 -8.73 -18.53 -13.04
C ALA A 249 -8.11 -17.82 -11.82
N TRP A 250 -6.87 -18.21 -11.48
CA TRP A 250 -6.12 -17.75 -10.30
C TRP A 250 -6.76 -18.07 -8.94
N ALA A 251 -7.71 -19.00 -8.87
CA ALA A 251 -8.26 -19.50 -7.62
C ALA A 251 -7.23 -20.35 -6.83
N PRO A 252 -7.23 -20.28 -5.49
CA PRO A 252 -6.23 -20.97 -4.67
C PRO A 252 -6.41 -22.49 -4.73
N ASP A 253 -5.28 -23.20 -4.76
CA ASP A 253 -5.26 -24.66 -4.71
C ASP A 253 -4.76 -25.16 -3.35
N PHE A 254 -5.59 -25.00 -2.31
CA PHE A 254 -5.26 -25.46 -0.95
C PHE A 254 -4.96 -26.97 -0.87
N SER A 255 -5.46 -27.78 -1.81
CA SER A 255 -5.11 -29.21 -1.92
C SER A 255 -3.64 -29.48 -2.25
N ARG A 256 -2.91 -28.44 -2.68
CA ARG A 256 -1.49 -28.46 -3.05
C ARG A 256 -0.61 -27.58 -2.15
N ALA A 257 -1.20 -26.89 -1.16
CA ALA A 257 -0.43 -26.17 -0.15
C ALA A 257 0.26 -27.15 0.82
N PRO A 258 1.43 -26.81 1.38
CA PRO A 258 2.00 -27.55 2.50
C PRO A 258 1.01 -27.60 3.67
N ALA A 259 0.92 -28.74 4.36
CA ALA A 259 0.01 -28.94 5.49
C ALA A 259 0.71 -29.35 6.80
N GLU A 260 2.03 -29.50 6.79
CA GLU A 260 2.84 -29.86 7.96
C GLU A 260 3.45 -28.60 8.60
N ASP A 261 3.23 -28.44 9.91
CA ASP A 261 3.83 -27.38 10.71
C ASP A 261 3.65 -25.98 10.09
N VAL A 262 2.37 -25.63 9.84
CA VAL A 262 1.99 -24.36 9.21
C VAL A 262 1.48 -23.39 10.27
N ALA A 263 2.18 -22.27 10.41
CA ALA A 263 1.84 -21.19 11.33
C ALA A 263 0.77 -20.26 10.75
N ALA A 264 0.87 -19.93 9.45
CA ALA A 264 -0.05 -19.02 8.78
C ALA A 264 -0.13 -19.25 7.27
N VAL A 265 -1.25 -18.88 6.67
CA VAL A 265 -1.43 -18.76 5.22
C VAL A 265 -1.86 -17.35 4.84
N TYR A 266 -1.14 -16.76 3.90
CA TYR A 266 -1.39 -15.42 3.36
C TYR A 266 -2.05 -15.54 1.98
N PHE A 267 -3.01 -14.68 1.67
CA PHE A 267 -3.49 -14.46 0.30
C PHE A 267 -4.17 -13.10 0.16
N ASN A 268 -4.48 -12.71 -1.09
CA ASN A 268 -4.96 -11.37 -1.43
C ASN A 268 -6.01 -11.45 -2.55
N TYR A 269 -7.20 -10.93 -2.28
CA TYR A 269 -8.23 -10.64 -3.29
C TYR A 269 -8.92 -9.29 -2.97
N PRO A 270 -9.12 -8.39 -3.95
CA PRO A 270 -8.68 -8.46 -5.34
C PRO A 270 -7.15 -8.53 -5.47
N ASN A 271 -6.68 -9.40 -6.38
CA ASN A 271 -5.33 -9.96 -6.33
C ASN A 271 -4.28 -9.10 -7.04
N ASN A 272 -3.11 -8.99 -6.42
CA ASN A 272 -1.91 -8.38 -6.94
C ASN A 272 -0.79 -9.44 -6.98
N PRO A 273 -0.42 -9.96 -8.16
CA PRO A 273 -0.51 -9.26 -9.44
C PRO A 273 -1.76 -9.55 -10.30
N CYS A 274 -2.48 -10.67 -10.09
CA CYS A 274 -3.34 -11.30 -11.11
C CYS A 274 -4.63 -10.55 -11.48
N ALA A 275 -4.96 -9.45 -10.79
CA ALA A 275 -6.10 -8.56 -11.04
C ALA A 275 -7.50 -9.22 -11.00
N VAL A 276 -7.63 -10.44 -10.47
CA VAL A 276 -8.93 -11.10 -10.20
C VAL A 276 -9.57 -10.63 -8.89
N ALA A 277 -10.89 -10.72 -8.78
CA ALA A 277 -11.62 -10.65 -7.52
C ALA A 277 -11.49 -12.00 -6.76
N VAL A 278 -12.14 -12.14 -5.59
CA VAL A 278 -12.15 -13.43 -4.88
C VAL A 278 -13.01 -14.45 -5.63
N PRO A 279 -12.47 -15.64 -5.97
CA PRO A 279 -13.27 -16.72 -6.58
C PRO A 279 -14.20 -17.38 -5.55
N ASP A 280 -15.30 -17.96 -6.03
CA ASP A 280 -16.27 -18.62 -5.15
C ASP A 280 -15.69 -19.86 -4.45
N GLY A 281 -16.00 -20.02 -3.17
CA GLY A 281 -15.45 -21.07 -2.32
C GLY A 281 -14.03 -20.80 -1.79
N ALA A 282 -13.35 -19.72 -2.20
CA ALA A 282 -11.95 -19.49 -1.84
C ALA A 282 -11.75 -19.13 -0.36
N PHE A 283 -12.69 -18.43 0.27
CA PHE A 283 -12.62 -18.13 1.71
C PHE A 283 -13.01 -19.35 2.55
N GLU A 284 -14.01 -20.11 2.11
CA GLU A 284 -14.47 -21.35 2.73
C GLU A 284 -13.34 -22.39 2.74
N GLN A 285 -12.65 -22.59 1.61
CA GLN A 285 -11.47 -23.48 1.52
C GLN A 285 -10.30 -23.00 2.39
N ALA A 286 -10.12 -21.69 2.57
CA ALA A 286 -9.10 -21.15 3.47
C ALA A 286 -9.42 -21.48 4.94
N ILE A 287 -10.69 -21.45 5.32
CA ILE A 287 -11.18 -21.78 6.68
C ILE A 287 -11.07 -23.30 6.93
N GLU A 288 -11.47 -24.12 5.96
CA GLU A 288 -11.27 -25.58 6.01
C GLU A 288 -9.78 -25.95 6.16
N TYR A 289 -8.91 -25.33 5.38
CA TYR A 289 -7.45 -25.51 5.46
C TYR A 289 -6.89 -25.07 6.82
N ALA A 290 -7.34 -23.94 7.35
CA ALA A 290 -6.93 -23.44 8.66
C ALA A 290 -7.33 -24.39 9.80
N HIS A 291 -8.57 -24.89 9.81
CA HIS A 291 -9.00 -25.90 10.78
C HIS A 291 -8.25 -27.24 10.63
N ALA A 292 -7.86 -27.61 9.41
CA ALA A 292 -7.12 -28.85 9.14
C ALA A 292 -5.63 -28.79 9.53
N THR A 293 -5.03 -27.60 9.57
CA THR A 293 -3.58 -27.40 9.81
C THR A 293 -3.24 -26.71 11.13
N GLY A 294 -4.19 -25.97 11.71
CA GLY A 294 -3.95 -25.04 12.82
C GLY A 294 -3.39 -23.67 12.38
N ALA A 295 -3.23 -23.43 11.07
CA ALA A 295 -2.66 -22.20 10.54
C ALA A 295 -3.61 -21.01 10.66
N ALA A 296 -3.08 -19.84 11.01
CA ALA A 296 -3.83 -18.59 10.96
C ALA A 296 -4.03 -18.08 9.52
N VAL A 297 -5.24 -17.63 9.17
CA VAL A 297 -5.49 -16.97 7.88
C VAL A 297 -5.14 -15.48 7.96
N VAL A 298 -4.38 -15.00 6.97
CA VAL A 298 -4.09 -13.58 6.76
C VAL A 298 -4.56 -13.16 5.38
N HIS A 299 -5.70 -12.46 5.32
CA HIS A 299 -6.20 -11.88 4.07
C HIS A 299 -5.69 -10.44 3.90
N ASP A 300 -5.04 -10.13 2.79
CA ASP A 300 -4.68 -8.75 2.42
C ASP A 300 -5.79 -8.14 1.55
N PHE A 301 -6.58 -7.24 2.14
CA PHE A 301 -7.72 -6.59 1.50
C PHE A 301 -7.39 -5.16 1.04
N ALA A 302 -6.11 -4.85 0.80
CA ALA A 302 -5.64 -3.54 0.36
C ALA A 302 -6.24 -3.02 -0.96
N TYR A 303 -6.99 -3.84 -1.70
CA TYR A 303 -7.69 -3.46 -2.93
C TYR A 303 -9.22 -3.69 -2.85
N GLY A 304 -9.79 -3.95 -1.67
CA GLY A 304 -11.18 -4.40 -1.51
C GLY A 304 -12.24 -3.53 -2.21
N ASP A 305 -12.12 -2.21 -2.10
CA ASP A 305 -13.05 -1.25 -2.73
C ASP A 305 -12.84 -1.08 -4.25
N LEU A 306 -11.82 -1.73 -4.83
CA LEU A 306 -11.42 -1.61 -6.23
C LEU A 306 -11.75 -2.90 -6.97
N VAL A 307 -13.04 -3.13 -7.18
CA VAL A 307 -13.61 -4.19 -8.02
C VAL A 307 -14.39 -3.56 -9.19
N PHE A 308 -14.46 -4.25 -10.32
CA PHE A 308 -15.05 -3.75 -11.57
C PHE A 308 -16.38 -4.44 -11.90
N ASP A 309 -17.05 -3.97 -12.96
CA ASP A 309 -18.23 -4.60 -13.57
C ASP A 309 -19.45 -4.69 -12.65
N GLY A 310 -19.57 -3.77 -11.69
CA GLY A 310 -20.66 -3.75 -10.72
C GLY A 310 -20.59 -4.85 -9.66
N ARG A 311 -19.42 -5.48 -9.49
CA ARG A 311 -19.15 -6.39 -8.37
C ARG A 311 -19.08 -5.61 -7.06
N GLU A 312 -19.55 -6.24 -5.98
CA GLU A 312 -19.41 -5.70 -4.63
C GLU A 312 -18.14 -6.22 -3.94
N PRO A 313 -17.49 -5.42 -3.06
CA PRO A 313 -16.38 -5.87 -2.22
C PRO A 313 -16.76 -7.07 -1.33
N ARG A 314 -15.91 -8.10 -1.31
CA ARG A 314 -16.06 -9.30 -0.46
C ARG A 314 -14.93 -9.38 0.54
N SER A 315 -15.18 -9.01 1.80
CA SER A 315 -14.25 -9.23 2.92
C SER A 315 -14.19 -10.72 3.27
N PHE A 316 -13.01 -11.20 3.64
CA PHE A 316 -12.80 -12.53 4.21
C PHE A 316 -13.64 -12.72 5.48
N LEU A 317 -13.76 -11.67 6.30
CA LEU A 317 -14.44 -11.72 7.60
C LEU A 317 -15.98 -11.82 7.51
N ALA A 318 -16.54 -11.74 6.30
CA ALA A 318 -17.95 -12.02 6.03
C ALA A 318 -18.24 -13.53 5.86
N ALA A 319 -17.22 -14.37 5.68
CA ALA A 319 -17.39 -15.81 5.61
C ALA A 319 -17.59 -16.42 7.02
N PRO A 320 -18.58 -17.32 7.23
CA PRO A 320 -18.79 -17.98 8.52
C PRO A 320 -17.53 -18.72 9.00
N GLY A 321 -17.11 -18.46 10.24
CA GLY A 321 -15.88 -19.03 10.83
C GLY A 321 -14.60 -18.20 10.58
N ALA A 322 -14.60 -17.22 9.67
CA ALA A 322 -13.40 -16.45 9.33
C ALA A 322 -12.70 -15.77 10.53
N LYS A 323 -13.49 -15.16 11.44
CA LYS A 323 -12.96 -14.52 12.67
C LYS A 323 -12.43 -15.52 13.70
N GLU A 324 -12.76 -16.81 13.59
CA GLU A 324 -12.23 -17.85 14.48
C GLU A 324 -10.79 -18.24 14.09
N VAL A 325 -10.48 -18.21 12.79
CA VAL A 325 -9.21 -18.70 12.23
C VAL A 325 -8.26 -17.62 11.71
N GLY A 326 -8.67 -16.35 11.60
CA GLY A 326 -7.81 -15.36 10.96
C GLY A 326 -8.21 -13.89 11.05
N VAL A 327 -7.45 -13.11 10.29
CA VAL A 327 -7.50 -11.64 10.25
C VAL A 327 -7.45 -11.13 8.80
N GLU A 328 -7.96 -9.92 8.62
CA GLU A 328 -7.90 -9.17 7.38
C GLU A 328 -7.12 -7.86 7.55
N MET A 329 -6.34 -7.47 6.54
CA MET A 329 -5.57 -6.23 6.51
C MET A 329 -6.27 -5.18 5.64
N PHE A 330 -6.75 -4.09 6.25
CA PHE A 330 -7.33 -2.95 5.51
C PHE A 330 -6.29 -1.83 5.32
N SER A 331 -6.25 -1.20 4.14
CA SER A 331 -5.22 -0.22 3.78
C SER A 331 -5.82 1.08 3.23
N MET A 332 -5.67 2.18 3.97
CA MET A 332 -6.07 3.52 3.50
C MET A 332 -5.34 3.95 2.21
N SER A 333 -4.25 3.24 1.89
CA SER A 333 -3.35 3.51 0.78
C SER A 333 -4.02 3.63 -0.59
N LYS A 334 -5.04 2.80 -0.89
CA LYS A 334 -5.52 2.60 -2.27
C LYS A 334 -6.86 3.28 -2.53
N SER A 335 -7.91 2.96 -1.76
CA SER A 335 -9.25 3.53 -1.89
C SER A 335 -9.25 5.05 -1.76
N TYR A 336 -8.54 5.57 -0.76
CA TYR A 336 -8.47 6.99 -0.43
C TYR A 336 -7.21 7.69 -0.96
N GLY A 337 -6.35 7.01 -1.74
CA GLY A 337 -5.10 7.60 -2.25
C GLY A 337 -4.05 7.96 -1.18
N MET A 338 -4.20 7.50 0.07
CA MET A 338 -3.35 7.87 1.21
C MET A 338 -2.04 7.05 1.28
N ALA A 339 -1.52 6.58 0.14
CA ALA A 339 -0.41 5.62 0.08
C ALA A 339 0.87 6.08 0.81
N GLY A 340 1.18 7.38 0.73
CA GLY A 340 2.31 8.00 1.42
C GLY A 340 2.08 8.29 2.91
N TRP A 341 0.84 8.20 3.41
CA TRP A 341 0.47 8.59 4.79
C TRP A 341 0.66 7.45 5.79
N ARG A 342 0.85 6.22 5.30
CA ARG A 342 1.24 5.04 6.08
C ARG A 342 0.28 4.72 7.24
N VAL A 343 -1.00 4.55 6.95
CA VAL A 343 -1.99 3.98 7.89
C VAL A 343 -2.74 2.81 7.24
N GLY A 344 -3.02 1.81 8.06
CA GLY A 344 -3.87 0.66 7.77
C GLY A 344 -4.24 -0.03 9.07
N PHE A 345 -4.87 -1.20 8.98
CA PHE A 345 -5.42 -1.92 10.12
C PHE A 345 -5.22 -3.42 9.97
N VAL A 346 -5.23 -4.12 11.10
CA VAL A 346 -5.46 -5.57 11.18
C VAL A 346 -6.76 -5.75 11.94
N VAL A 347 -7.70 -6.50 11.37
CA VAL A 347 -9.04 -6.73 11.93
C VAL A 347 -9.44 -8.20 11.90
N GLY A 348 -10.38 -8.62 12.74
CA GLY A 348 -10.86 -10.01 12.82
C GLY A 348 -10.49 -10.64 14.16
N ASN A 349 -9.90 -11.83 14.16
CA ASN A 349 -9.61 -12.61 15.36
C ASN A 349 -8.93 -11.79 16.48
N ALA A 350 -9.63 -11.62 17.60
CA ALA A 350 -9.20 -10.75 18.72
C ALA A 350 -7.87 -11.16 19.36
N GLU A 351 -7.53 -12.46 19.40
CA GLU A 351 -6.25 -12.95 19.94
C GLU A 351 -5.09 -12.57 19.00
N ILE A 352 -5.24 -12.74 17.68
CA ILE A 352 -4.22 -12.29 16.71
C ILE A 352 -4.08 -10.77 16.71
N VAL A 353 -5.20 -10.04 16.79
CA VAL A 353 -5.22 -8.57 16.92
C VAL A 353 -4.51 -8.12 18.20
N GLU A 354 -4.71 -8.80 19.33
CA GLU A 354 -4.05 -8.44 20.59
C GLU A 354 -2.55 -8.75 20.58
N ARG A 355 -2.10 -9.81 19.93
CA ARG A 355 -0.67 -10.06 19.70
C ARG A 355 -0.02 -8.94 18.88
N ILE A 356 -0.71 -8.44 17.86
CA ILE A 356 -0.27 -7.27 17.08
C ILE A 356 -0.24 -6.02 17.95
N ASN A 357 -1.22 -5.79 18.82
CA ASN A 357 -1.18 -4.69 19.79
C ASN A 357 0.04 -4.81 20.72
N LEU A 358 0.25 -5.97 21.33
CA LEU A 358 1.34 -6.23 22.28
C LEU A 358 2.73 -6.04 21.66
N LEU A 359 2.98 -6.56 20.45
CA LEU A 359 4.22 -6.31 19.71
C LEU A 359 4.42 -4.81 19.48
N ASN A 360 3.36 -4.10 19.10
CA ASN A 360 3.42 -2.68 18.81
C ASN A 360 3.56 -1.81 20.06
N ASP A 361 3.01 -2.22 21.21
CA ASP A 361 3.20 -1.56 22.50
C ASP A 361 4.69 -1.59 22.94
N HIS A 362 5.49 -2.53 22.42
CA HIS A 362 6.94 -2.59 22.58
C HIS A 362 7.75 -1.92 21.45
N CYS A 363 7.20 -1.80 20.24
CA CYS A 363 7.91 -1.26 19.07
C CYS A 363 7.66 0.22 18.77
N ARG A 364 6.54 0.81 19.21
CA ARG A 364 6.15 2.20 18.88
C ARG A 364 5.21 2.82 19.91
N VAL A 365 5.01 4.13 19.81
CA VAL A 365 4.08 4.91 20.66
C VAL A 365 3.00 5.55 19.79
N GLY A 366 1.98 4.75 19.45
CA GLY A 366 0.83 5.19 18.66
C GLY A 366 1.14 5.52 17.19
N ILE A 367 0.32 6.41 16.62
CA ILE A 367 0.48 7.01 15.28
C ILE A 367 0.18 8.52 15.41
N PHE A 368 0.77 9.37 14.57
CA PHE A 368 0.55 10.82 14.61
C PHE A 368 -0.95 11.17 14.52
N ARG A 369 -1.47 11.80 15.58
CA ARG A 369 -2.92 11.96 15.81
C ARG A 369 -3.68 12.66 14.68
N PRO A 370 -3.17 13.73 14.02
CA PRO A 370 -3.83 14.34 12.87
C PRO A 370 -4.07 13.41 11.67
N ILE A 371 -3.18 12.42 11.46
CA ILE A 371 -3.40 11.42 10.40
C ILE A 371 -4.51 10.45 10.80
N GLN A 372 -4.62 10.10 12.09
CA GLN A 372 -5.73 9.29 12.61
C GLN A 372 -7.08 10.02 12.50
N GLU A 373 -7.14 11.30 12.88
CA GLU A 373 -8.35 12.12 12.74
C GLU A 373 -8.74 12.32 11.26
N ALA A 374 -7.77 12.42 10.35
CA ALA A 374 -8.04 12.39 8.91
C ALA A 374 -8.49 11.02 8.38
N CYS A 375 -8.05 9.91 8.98
CA CYS A 375 -8.60 8.58 8.68
C CYS A 375 -10.06 8.45 9.15
N ILE A 376 -10.44 9.02 10.30
CA ILE A 376 -11.85 9.10 10.72
C ILE A 376 -12.68 9.84 9.66
N ALA A 377 -12.19 10.99 9.18
CA ALA A 377 -12.86 11.76 8.14
C ALA A 377 -12.98 11.00 6.80
N ALA A 378 -12.02 10.13 6.47
CA ALA A 378 -12.06 9.28 5.28
C ALA A 378 -13.09 8.14 5.40
N LEU A 379 -13.17 7.51 6.57
CA LEU A 379 -14.04 6.35 6.84
C LEU A 379 -15.51 6.77 7.02
N THR A 380 -15.75 7.95 7.61
CA THR A 380 -17.11 8.47 7.92
C THR A 380 -17.60 9.54 6.94
N GLY A 381 -16.73 10.06 6.06
CA GLY A 381 -17.05 11.08 5.06
C GLY A 381 -17.69 10.54 3.78
N PRO A 382 -17.93 11.42 2.78
CA PRO A 382 -18.52 11.05 1.50
C PRO A 382 -17.63 10.07 0.71
N GLN A 383 -18.20 8.92 0.35
CA GLN A 383 -17.48 7.82 -0.31
C GLN A 383 -17.43 7.97 -1.84
N ASP A 384 -18.00 9.04 -2.42
CA ASP A 384 -18.05 9.29 -3.86
C ASP A 384 -16.66 9.22 -4.51
N SER A 385 -15.64 9.76 -3.83
CA SER A 385 -14.24 9.73 -4.29
C SER A 385 -13.61 8.32 -4.39
N VAL A 386 -14.21 7.31 -3.74
CA VAL A 386 -13.82 5.90 -3.89
C VAL A 386 -14.48 5.32 -5.14
N ALA A 387 -15.75 5.63 -5.38
CA ALA A 387 -16.47 5.26 -6.61
C ALA A 387 -15.84 5.92 -7.85
N GLU A 388 -15.61 7.24 -7.84
CA GLU A 388 -14.92 7.97 -8.92
C GLU A 388 -13.56 7.35 -9.27
N ARG A 389 -12.83 6.86 -8.26
CA ARG A 389 -11.53 6.19 -8.43
C ARG A 389 -11.68 4.80 -9.06
N ARG A 390 -12.57 3.97 -8.51
CA ARG A 390 -12.92 2.64 -9.06
C ARG A 390 -13.34 2.77 -10.53
N ASP A 391 -14.28 3.67 -10.81
CA ASP A 391 -14.83 3.90 -12.16
C ASP A 391 -13.75 4.45 -13.11
N THR A 392 -12.77 5.19 -12.60
CA THR A 392 -11.62 5.67 -13.38
C THR A 392 -10.64 4.55 -13.72
N TYR A 393 -10.32 3.67 -12.77
CA TYR A 393 -9.52 2.48 -13.09
C TYR A 393 -10.30 1.51 -13.99
N GLN A 394 -11.63 1.41 -13.87
CA GLN A 394 -12.45 0.58 -14.77
C GLN A 394 -12.41 1.11 -16.21
N ARG A 395 -12.67 2.41 -16.45
CA ARG A 395 -12.54 3.00 -17.81
C ARG A 395 -11.15 2.76 -18.42
N ARG A 396 -10.10 2.83 -17.60
CA ARG A 396 -8.72 2.52 -18.02
C ARG A 396 -8.54 1.04 -18.34
N ARG A 397 -9.09 0.14 -17.52
CA ARG A 397 -9.13 -1.32 -17.76
C ARG A 397 -9.83 -1.62 -19.09
N ASP A 398 -11.02 -1.06 -19.30
CA ASP A 398 -11.82 -1.20 -20.52
C ASP A 398 -11.02 -0.77 -21.76
N ARG A 399 -10.31 0.36 -21.66
CA ARG A 399 -9.43 0.88 -22.73
C ARG A 399 -8.22 -0.02 -23.01
N VAL A 400 -7.63 -0.67 -22.00
CA VAL A 400 -6.59 -1.68 -22.23
C VAL A 400 -7.17 -2.91 -22.95
N LEU A 401 -8.37 -3.36 -22.59
CA LEU A 401 -9.05 -4.48 -23.27
C LEU A 401 -9.43 -4.15 -24.72
N GLU A 402 -9.79 -2.90 -25.02
CA GLU A 402 -10.07 -2.44 -26.39
C GLU A 402 -8.83 -2.55 -27.30
N VAL A 403 -7.64 -2.26 -26.77
CA VAL A 403 -6.39 -2.21 -27.54
C VAL A 403 -5.66 -3.57 -27.58
N LEU A 404 -5.60 -4.29 -26.46
CA LEU A 404 -4.87 -5.56 -26.34
C LEU A 404 -5.74 -6.81 -26.50
N GLY A 405 -7.07 -6.66 -26.54
CA GLY A 405 -8.02 -7.77 -26.56
C GLY A 405 -8.45 -8.27 -25.18
N PRO A 406 -9.32 -9.29 -25.13
CA PRO A 406 -9.95 -9.75 -23.90
C PRO A 406 -8.99 -10.52 -23.00
N MET A 407 -8.91 -10.11 -21.73
CA MET A 407 -8.17 -10.77 -20.66
C MET A 407 -8.87 -10.56 -19.31
N THR A 408 -8.64 -11.46 -18.35
CA THR A 408 -9.27 -11.38 -17.03
C THR A 408 -8.65 -10.26 -16.19
N CYS A 409 -9.42 -9.20 -15.96
CA CYS A 409 -9.09 -8.13 -15.01
C CYS A 409 -10.39 -7.64 -14.38
N GLU A 410 -10.60 -7.98 -13.11
CA GLU A 410 -11.86 -7.84 -12.37
C GLU A 410 -11.75 -6.82 -11.21
N GLY A 411 -10.54 -6.29 -10.96
CA GLY A 411 -10.30 -5.30 -9.91
C GLY A 411 -8.84 -4.87 -9.79
N THR A 412 -8.49 -4.29 -8.64
CA THR A 412 -7.25 -3.56 -8.35
C THR A 412 -7.07 -2.29 -9.21
N PHE A 413 -5.84 -1.99 -9.63
CA PHE A 413 -5.50 -1.06 -10.70
C PHE A 413 -4.36 -1.64 -11.55
N TYR A 414 -4.30 -2.96 -11.68
CA TYR A 414 -3.28 -3.67 -12.46
C TYR A 414 -3.92 -4.49 -13.58
N LEU A 415 -3.10 -4.87 -14.56
CA LEU A 415 -3.35 -6.04 -15.40
C LEU A 415 -2.16 -6.98 -15.32
N TRP A 416 -2.41 -8.27 -15.51
CA TRP A 416 -1.41 -9.33 -15.50
C TRP A 416 -1.37 -9.95 -16.89
N LEU A 417 -0.26 -9.75 -17.59
CA LEU A 417 -0.10 -10.03 -19.00
C LEU A 417 0.99 -11.08 -19.20
N GLU A 418 0.66 -12.19 -19.87
CA GLU A 418 1.64 -13.16 -20.37
C GLU A 418 2.36 -12.54 -21.58
N LEU A 419 3.69 -12.56 -21.60
CA LEU A 419 4.45 -12.06 -22.74
C LEU A 419 4.49 -13.12 -23.86
N PRO A 420 4.25 -12.75 -25.14
CA PRO A 420 4.41 -13.66 -26.26
C PRO A 420 5.89 -14.02 -26.47
N GLU A 421 6.14 -15.17 -27.12
CA GLU A 421 7.48 -15.70 -27.33
C GLU A 421 8.41 -14.68 -28.01
N GLY A 422 9.56 -14.42 -27.38
CA GLY A 422 10.56 -13.45 -27.83
C GLY A 422 10.42 -12.04 -27.22
N VAL A 423 9.26 -11.68 -26.65
CA VAL A 423 9.10 -10.43 -25.90
C VAL A 423 9.56 -10.63 -24.46
N THR A 424 10.29 -9.65 -23.92
CA THR A 424 10.85 -9.71 -22.56
C THR A 424 10.65 -8.38 -21.83
N PHE A 425 10.73 -8.38 -20.50
CA PHE A 425 10.77 -7.12 -19.76
C PHE A 425 11.99 -6.27 -20.18
N GLU A 426 13.12 -6.91 -20.47
CA GLU A 426 14.32 -6.30 -20.99
C GLU A 426 14.05 -5.52 -22.29
N SER A 427 13.49 -6.15 -23.33
CA SER A 427 13.19 -5.47 -24.60
C SER A 427 12.14 -4.37 -24.44
N LEU A 428 11.09 -4.59 -23.65
CA LEU A 428 10.11 -3.55 -23.31
C LEU A 428 10.80 -2.31 -22.68
N LEU A 429 11.72 -2.53 -21.73
CA LEU A 429 12.43 -1.47 -21.01
C LEU A 429 13.46 -0.75 -21.89
N THR A 430 14.23 -1.47 -22.70
CA THR A 430 15.35 -0.90 -23.48
C THR A 430 14.94 -0.37 -24.85
N GLU A 431 14.11 -1.10 -25.58
CA GLU A 431 13.78 -0.83 -26.98
C GLU A 431 12.47 -0.06 -27.10
N HIS A 432 11.41 -0.51 -26.41
CA HIS A 432 10.10 0.16 -26.40
C HIS A 432 9.98 1.25 -25.32
N ARG A 433 11.04 1.43 -24.51
CA ARG A 433 11.16 2.47 -23.48
C ARG A 433 10.00 2.49 -22.50
N LEU A 434 9.48 1.30 -22.17
CA LEU A 434 8.30 1.05 -21.36
C LEU A 434 8.66 0.24 -20.12
N VAL A 435 8.43 0.80 -18.93
CA VAL A 435 8.53 0.05 -17.67
C VAL A 435 7.21 -0.66 -17.42
N VAL A 436 7.28 -1.97 -17.26
CA VAL A 436 6.29 -2.81 -16.58
C VAL A 436 6.96 -3.45 -15.36
N ALA A 437 6.20 -4.11 -14.48
CA ALA A 437 6.80 -4.86 -13.37
C ALA A 437 7.02 -6.32 -13.80
N PRO A 438 8.27 -6.80 -13.99
CA PRO A 438 8.58 -8.19 -14.39
C PRO A 438 8.06 -9.22 -13.38
N GLY A 439 7.39 -10.25 -13.87
CA GLY A 439 6.61 -11.19 -13.08
C GLY A 439 7.41 -12.11 -12.17
N GLU A 440 8.70 -12.32 -12.45
CA GLU A 440 9.62 -13.16 -11.66
C GLU A 440 9.75 -12.65 -10.20
N GLY A 441 9.54 -11.35 -9.97
CA GLY A 441 9.53 -10.77 -8.62
C GLY A 441 8.28 -11.10 -7.80
N PHE A 442 7.23 -11.60 -8.45
CA PHE A 442 5.98 -12.02 -7.83
C PHE A 442 5.97 -13.54 -7.58
N GLY A 443 7.09 -14.24 -7.74
CA GLY A 443 7.21 -15.68 -7.46
C GLY A 443 7.45 -16.55 -8.69
N PRO A 444 7.76 -17.85 -8.51
CA PRO A 444 8.12 -18.75 -9.60
C PRO A 444 7.08 -18.84 -10.72
N SER A 445 5.79 -18.81 -10.38
CA SER A 445 4.70 -18.88 -11.37
C SER A 445 4.43 -17.56 -12.09
N GLY A 446 5.18 -16.50 -11.77
CA GLY A 446 5.16 -15.23 -12.50
C GLY A 446 6.21 -15.11 -13.60
N ALA A 447 7.08 -16.11 -13.81
CA ALA A 447 8.09 -16.05 -14.88
C ALA A 447 7.43 -15.95 -16.27
N GLY A 448 7.87 -15.00 -17.10
CA GLY A 448 7.28 -14.72 -18.42
C GLY A 448 6.00 -13.87 -18.39
N TRP A 449 5.51 -13.49 -17.20
CA TRP A 449 4.41 -12.54 -17.04
C TRP A 449 4.93 -11.13 -16.71
N VAL A 450 4.10 -10.12 -16.94
CA VAL A 450 4.37 -8.74 -16.49
C VAL A 450 3.11 -8.11 -15.90
N ARG A 451 3.29 -7.27 -14.88
CA ARG A 451 2.20 -6.51 -14.26
C ARG A 451 2.21 -5.05 -14.74
N LEU A 452 1.15 -4.67 -15.44
CA LEU A 452 0.82 -3.30 -15.86
C LEU A 452 0.15 -2.52 -14.72
N SER A 453 0.14 -1.19 -14.76
CA SER A 453 -0.52 -0.32 -13.78
C SER A 453 -1.40 0.74 -14.45
N LEU A 454 -2.63 0.87 -13.97
CA LEU A 454 -3.65 1.86 -14.35
C LEU A 454 -3.63 3.11 -13.45
N ALA A 455 -2.75 3.12 -12.44
CA ALA A 455 -2.54 4.25 -11.53
C ALA A 455 -1.60 5.30 -12.15
N VAL A 456 -1.97 5.79 -13.33
CA VAL A 456 -1.25 6.77 -14.17
C VAL A 456 -2.26 7.74 -14.81
N SER A 457 -1.81 8.83 -15.44
CA SER A 457 -2.72 9.69 -16.21
C SER A 457 -3.19 8.97 -17.49
N ASP A 458 -4.37 9.34 -18.00
CA ASP A 458 -4.94 8.77 -19.22
C ASP A 458 -3.98 8.97 -20.42
N GLU A 459 -3.33 10.14 -20.51
CA GLU A 459 -2.25 10.45 -21.47
C GLU A 459 -1.04 9.50 -21.36
N THR A 460 -0.67 9.10 -20.13
CA THR A 460 0.41 8.13 -19.88
C THR A 460 -0.03 6.71 -20.24
N LEU A 461 -1.31 6.38 -20.06
CA LEU A 461 -1.86 5.08 -20.43
C LEU A 461 -1.90 4.91 -21.96
N GLU A 462 -2.42 5.89 -22.71
CA GLU A 462 -2.46 5.85 -24.17
C GLU A 462 -1.06 5.70 -24.78
N LEU A 463 -0.10 6.55 -24.40
CA LEU A 463 1.28 6.45 -24.89
C LEU A 463 2.00 5.17 -24.42
N GLY A 464 1.55 4.57 -23.31
CA GLY A 464 1.99 3.25 -22.86
C GLY A 464 1.42 2.12 -23.72
N LEU A 465 0.14 2.19 -24.09
CA LEU A 465 -0.52 1.26 -24.99
C LEU A 465 0.03 1.36 -26.42
N GLU A 466 0.36 2.55 -26.91
CA GLU A 466 1.07 2.76 -28.18
C GLU A 466 2.48 2.13 -28.19
N ARG A 467 3.17 2.04 -27.04
CA ARG A 467 4.47 1.36 -26.93
C ARG A 467 4.30 -0.16 -26.86
N LEU A 468 3.34 -0.61 -26.07
CA LEU A 468 3.05 -2.03 -25.86
C LEU A 468 2.52 -2.70 -27.13
N SER A 469 1.63 -2.04 -27.87
CA SER A 469 1.08 -2.51 -29.16
C SER A 469 2.06 -2.40 -30.34
N ARG A 470 3.31 -2.02 -30.07
CA ARG A 470 4.45 -2.10 -31.01
C ARG A 470 5.47 -3.18 -30.59
N ALA A 471 5.26 -3.81 -29.43
CA ALA A 471 6.13 -4.81 -28.84
C ALA A 471 5.50 -6.22 -28.87
N LEU A 472 4.18 -6.27 -28.65
CA LEU A 472 3.30 -7.42 -28.88
C LEU A 472 2.94 -7.53 -30.37
#